data_AF-A0A2K3P7J2-F1
#
_entry.id   AF-A0A2K3P7J2-F1
#
_cell.length_a   1.000
_cell.length_b   1.000
_cell.length_c   1.000
_cell.angle_alpha   90.00
_cell.angle_beta   90.00
_cell.angle_gamma   90.00
#
_symmetry.space_group_name_H-M   'P 1'
#
loop_
_entity.id
_entity.type
_entity.pdbx_description
1 polymer ?
#
loop_
_entity_poly.entity_id
_entity_poly.type
_entity_poly.pdbx_seq_one_letter_code
_entity_poly.pdbx_strand_id
1 'polypeptide(L)' 'MAPRPNPKIAAALTAMGALGIDEAKVKSVLKKLLKLYDKNWELIEEENYRALLDAIFEEGDNFE' A
#
# COMPACT_ATOMS: atom_id res chain seq x y z
N MET A 1 10.66 -20.03 12.89
CA MET A 1 10.98 -19.02 11.87
C MET A 1 9.70 -18.25 11.59
N ALA A 2 9.57 -17.01 12.06
CA ALA A 2 8.41 -16.17 11.73
C ALA A 2 8.31 -16.04 10.19
N PRO A 3 7.11 -16.03 9.60
CA PRO A 3 6.96 -15.87 8.16
C PRO A 3 7.69 -14.59 7.75
N ARG A 4 8.66 -14.73 6.85
CA ARG A 4 9.45 -13.59 6.36
C ARG A 4 8.45 -12.56 5.80
N PRO A 5 8.34 -11.36 6.39
CA PRO A 5 7.46 -10.34 5.85
C PRO A 5 7.87 -10.09 4.40
N ASN A 6 6.89 -10.07 3.50
CA ASN A 6 7.16 -9.85 2.08
C ASN A 6 7.89 -8.50 1.96
N PRO A 7 9.14 -8.45 1.43
CA PRO A 7 9.96 -7.24 1.47
C PRO A 7 9.27 -6.03 0.84
N LYS A 8 8.40 -6.27 -0.14
CA LYS A 8 7.58 -5.22 -0.79
C LYS A 8 6.58 -4.55 0.14
N ILE A 9 5.94 -5.34 1.02
CA ILE A 9 5.02 -4.80 2.03
C ILE A 9 5.81 -3.96 3.03
N ALA A 10 6.98 -4.43 3.48
CA ALA A 10 7.82 -3.67 4.40
C ALA A 10 8.29 -2.34 3.78
N ALA A 11 8.67 -2.35 2.50
CA ALA A 11 9.06 -1.15 1.77
C ALA A 11 7.90 -0.15 1.63
N ALA A 12 6.71 -0.62 1.23
CA ALA A 12 5.50 0.19 1.16
C ALA A 12 5.12 0.81 2.52
N LEU A 13 5.17 0.01 3.60
CA LEU A 13 4.90 0.49 4.96
C LEU A 13 5.93 1.52 5.42
N THR A 14 7.20 1.34 5.07
CA THR A 14 8.27 2.29 5.41
C THR A 14 8.07 3.61 4.67
N ALA A 15 7.78 3.55 3.36
CA ALA A 15 7.53 4.73 2.53
C ALA A 15 6.31 5.53 3.04
N MET A 16 5.21 4.84 3.31
CA MET A 16 3.98 5.48 3.83
C MET A 16 4.12 5.93 5.29
N GLY A 17 4.86 5.19 6.11
CA GLY A 17 5.18 5.57 7.48
C GLY A 17 6.04 6.84 7.55
N ALA A 18 6.95 7.04 6.58
CA ALA A 18 7.68 8.31 6.44
C ALA A 18 6.77 9.51 6.12
N LEU A 19 5.58 9.26 5.57
CA LEU A 19 4.55 10.27 5.32
C LEU A 19 3.56 10.43 6.49
N GLY A 20 3.72 9.65 7.57
CA GLY A 20 2.83 9.67 8.74
C GLY A 20 1.53 8.88 8.55
N ILE A 21 1.48 7.95 7.60
CA ILE A 21 0.30 7.14 7.31
C ILE A 21 0.32 5.86 8.13
N ASP A 22 -0.83 5.50 8.70
CA ASP A 22 -0.99 4.29 9.50
C ASP A 22 -0.83 3.01 8.68
N GLU A 23 -0.03 2.08 9.20
CA GLU A 23 0.25 0.79 8.58
C GLU A 23 -1.01 -0.04 8.29
N ALA A 24 -2.06 0.09 9.11
CA ALA A 24 -3.32 -0.61 8.89
C ALA A 24 -4.02 -0.09 7.63
N LYS A 25 -4.02 1.24 7.42
CA LYS A 25 -4.58 1.87 6.23
C LYS A 25 -3.81 1.47 4.98
N VAL A 26 -2.48 1.48 5.06
CA VAL A 26 -1.59 1.02 3.99
C VAL A 26 -1.90 -0.43 3.61
N LYS A 27 -1.98 -1.34 4.59
CA LYS A 27 -2.29 -2.78 4.34
C LYS A 27 -3.67 -2.98 3.70
N SER A 28 -4.68 -2.21 4.12
CA SER A 28 -6.04 -2.26 3.54
C SER A 28 -6.03 -1.87 2.06
N VAL A 29 -5.45 -0.70 1.75
CA VAL A 29 -5.40 -0.16 0.39
C VAL A 29 -4.52 -1.03 -0.51
N LEU A 30 -3.37 -1.45 -0.02
CA LEU A 30 -2.46 -2.34 -0.75
C LEU A 30 -3.16 -3.65 -1.15
N LYS A 31 -3.98 -4.23 -0.27
CA LYS A 31 -4.77 -5.43 -0.60
C LYS A 31 -5.79 -5.15 -1.71
N LYS A 32 -6.39 -3.97 -1.74
CA LYS A 32 -7.32 -3.55 -2.80
C LYS A 32 -6.59 -3.33 -4.13
N LEU A 33 -5.47 -2.62 -4.13
CA LEU A 33 -4.65 -2.39 -5.32
C LEU A 33 -4.11 -3.70 -5.89
N LEU A 34 -3.62 -4.60 -5.05
CA LEU A 34 -3.20 -5.93 -5.50
C LEU A 34 -4.35 -6.76 -6.06
N LYS A 35 -5.60 -6.51 -5.67
CA LYS A 35 -6.75 -7.16 -6.30
C LYS A 35 -7.08 -6.52 -7.65
N LEU A 36 -6.98 -5.19 -7.75
CA LEU A 36 -7.24 -4.43 -8.96
C LEU A 36 -6.22 -4.74 -10.07
N TYR A 37 -4.95 -4.82 -9.70
CA TYR A 37 -3.82 -5.05 -10.61
C TYR A 37 -3.42 -6.52 -10.73
N ASP A 38 -4.24 -7.47 -10.26
CA ASP A 38 -3.96 -8.91 -10.30
C ASP A 38 -2.58 -9.29 -9.71
N LYS A 39 -2.28 -8.75 -8.52
CA LYS A 39 -1.01 -8.87 -7.78
C LYS A 39 0.19 -8.27 -8.51
N ASN A 40 -0.03 -7.42 -9.51
CA ASN A 40 1.04 -6.70 -10.15
C ASN A 40 1.55 -5.57 -9.23
N TRP A 41 2.72 -5.81 -8.65
CA TRP A 41 3.43 -4.85 -7.82
C TRP A 41 4.15 -3.78 -8.62
N GLU A 42 4.47 -4.03 -9.89
CA GLU A 42 5.22 -3.07 -10.70
C GLU A 42 4.43 -1.75 -10.83
N LEU A 43 3.11 -1.84 -11.04
CA LEU A 43 2.21 -0.68 -11.08
C LEU A 43 2.09 0.06 -9.74
N ILE A 44 2.36 -0.63 -8.62
CA ILE A 44 2.27 -0.04 -7.27
C ILE A 44 3.61 0.56 -6.86
N GLU A 45 4.72 -0.09 -7.21
CA GLU A 45 6.09 0.35 -6.93
C GLU A 45 6.54 1.47 -7.88
N GLU A 46 5.85 1.62 -9.02
CA GLU A 46 6.05 2.73 -9.95
C GLU A 46 5.86 4.08 -9.23
N GLU A 47 6.70 5.05 -9.60
CA GLU A 47 6.70 6.40 -9.03
C GLU A 47 6.74 6.46 -7.49
N ASN A 48 7.46 5.55 -6.84
CA ASN A 48 7.70 5.58 -5.39
C ASN A 48 6.42 5.40 -4.55
N TYR A 49 5.60 4.41 -4.90
CA TYR A 49 4.34 4.11 -4.20
C TYR A 49 3.28 5.21 -4.33
N ARG A 50 3.34 6.03 -5.38
CA ARG A 50 2.36 7.09 -5.62
C ARG A 50 0.95 6.54 -5.80
N ALA A 51 0.78 5.45 -6.55
CA ALA A 51 -0.53 4.79 -6.70
C ALA A 51 -1.09 4.31 -5.35
N LEU A 52 -0.22 3.84 -4.45
CA LEU A 52 -0.61 3.48 -3.09
C LEU A 52 -1.02 4.70 -2.26
N LEU A 53 -0.26 5.80 -2.35
CA LEU A 53 -0.56 7.05 -1.67
C LEU A 53 -1.88 7.65 -2.13
N ASP A 54 -2.08 7.73 -3.44
CA ASP A 54 -3.29 8.27 -4.08
C ASP A 54 -4.52 7.47 -3.65
N ALA A 55 -4.44 6.13 -3.72
CA ALA A 55 -5.51 5.26 -3.26
C ALA A 55 -5.75 5.35 -1.73
N ILE A 56 -4.73 5.66 -0.91
CA ILE A 56 -4.90 5.90 0.53
C ILE A 56 -5.68 7.20 0.79
N PHE A 57 -5.42 8.24 0.00
CA PHE A 57 -6.16 9.51 0.08
C PHE A 57 -7.58 9.36 -0.46
N GLU A 58 -7.76 8.66 -1.58
CA GLU A 58 -9.06 8.36 -2.19
C GLU A 58 -9.94 7.47 -1.28
N GLU A 59 -9.36 6.48 -0.59
CA GLU A 59 -10.10 5.66 0.40
C GLU A 59 -10.61 6.48 1.60
N GLY A 60 -10.08 7.68 1.83
CA GLY A 60 -10.55 8.57 2.87
C GLY A 60 -12.00 9.05 2.66
N ASP A 61 -12.51 8.96 1.44
CA ASP A 61 -13.84 9.48 1.05
C ASP A 61 -14.95 8.41 0.98
N ASN A 62 -14.64 7.13 1.23
CA ASN A 62 -15.64 6.04 1.16
C ASN A 62 -15.97 5.47 2.56
N PHE A 63 -16.42 6.34 3.47
CA PHE A 63 -17.22 5.96 4.63
C PHE A 63 -18.69 6.34 4.38
N GLU A 64 -19.42 5.47 3.69
CA GLU A 64 -20.90 5.39 3.76
C GLU A 64 -21.31 4.13 4.51
#